data_AF-A0A4Y2JJ91-F1
#
_entry.id   AF-A0A4Y2JJ91-F1
#
_cell.length_a   1.000
_cell.length_b   1.000
_cell.length_c   1.000
_cell.angle_alpha   90.00
_cell.angle_beta   90.00
_cell.angle_gamma   90.00
#
_symmetry.space_group_name_H-M   'P 1'
#
loop_
_entity.id
_entity.type
_entity.pdbx_description
1 polymer ?
#
loop_
_entity_poly.entity_id
_entity_poly.type
_entity_poly.pdbx_seq_one_letter_code
_entity_poly.pdbx_strand_id
1 'polypeptide(L)'
;VELEHQNQFSKALDFKKIIDTIITKTIFDPQEIFEHITKDYCYASTPDQLKSFVIDSIALVNQKILSESILELCHRFVTHPENYYTVKESAELIEEWCRYQNINAAGFALNWINCLDRQVLNKNSLYFQGSPESETISIIRSIAEACIFFGEVDRETTGYTYAWEECFEKRCIIMREPIYDERMFDNLQEILKGVGSLAPHRQSILKYLRPTPVIICSNKNDWESDPYLQSIQSSFIESYVDLKPFLKLNYDHWLLHPATVVEQATENIVSCSEDTLERPMDCEALVIDISSDSGDEIELNNPINSVSSLVLFFGSPNPRSEDISVRSMDSNCETFADDLPSESRDEINIINS
;
A
#
# COMPACT_ATOMS: atom_id res chain seq x y z
N VAL A 1 46.27 -20.54 -4.49
CA VAL A 1 45.34 -21.45 -5.19
C VAL A 1 44.49 -22.29 -4.23
N GLU A 2 44.97 -23.39 -3.61
CA GLU A 2 44.12 -24.20 -2.69
C GLU A 2 43.65 -23.44 -1.43
N LEU A 3 44.53 -22.66 -0.80
CA LEU A 3 44.19 -21.81 0.35
C LEU A 3 43.24 -20.64 -0.01
N GLU A 4 43.29 -20.13 -1.23
CA GLU A 4 42.35 -19.11 -1.72
C GLU A 4 40.98 -19.71 -2.03
N HIS A 5 40.94 -20.92 -2.59
CA HIS A 5 39.69 -21.64 -2.82
C HIS A 5 39.00 -22.06 -1.52
N GLN A 6 39.75 -22.49 -0.49
CA GLN A 6 39.18 -22.78 0.84
C GLN A 6 38.62 -21.51 1.51
N ASN A 7 39.30 -20.36 1.38
CA ASN A 7 38.81 -19.09 1.94
C ASN A 7 37.56 -18.57 1.20
N GLN A 8 37.47 -18.76 -0.12
CA GLN A 8 36.26 -18.44 -0.88
C GLN A 8 35.07 -19.32 -0.48
N PHE A 9 35.29 -20.62 -0.25
CA PHE A 9 34.22 -21.54 0.18
C PHE A 9 33.68 -21.21 1.58
N SER A 10 34.56 -20.85 2.53
CA SER A 10 34.14 -20.41 3.87
C SER A 10 33.31 -19.13 3.81
N LYS A 11 33.73 -18.15 2.99
CA LYS A 11 32.97 -16.91 2.78
C LYS A 11 31.61 -17.16 2.16
N ALA A 12 31.49 -18.06 1.19
CA ALA A 12 30.22 -18.40 0.55
C ALA A 12 29.21 -19.05 1.52
N LEU A 13 29.68 -19.85 2.48
CA LEU A 13 28.81 -20.51 3.47
C LEU A 13 28.29 -19.52 4.53
N ASP A 14 29.16 -18.65 5.05
CA ASP A 14 28.75 -17.57 5.96
C ASP A 14 27.81 -16.59 5.25
N PHE A 15 28.00 -16.40 3.95
CA PHE A 15 27.13 -15.58 3.13
C PHE A 15 25.75 -16.17 2.93
N LYS A 16 25.67 -17.46 2.61
CA LYS A 16 24.40 -18.17 2.53
C LYS A 16 23.65 -18.08 3.87
N LYS A 17 24.33 -18.18 5.01
CA LYS A 17 23.70 -18.00 6.33
C LYS A 17 23.18 -16.58 6.56
N ILE A 18 23.94 -15.55 6.18
CA ILE A 18 23.50 -14.15 6.30
C ILE A 18 22.28 -13.91 5.41
N ILE A 19 22.35 -14.37 4.16
CA ILE A 19 21.25 -14.29 3.20
C ILE A 19 20.05 -15.07 3.72
N ASP A 20 20.19 -16.34 4.10
CA ASP A 20 19.10 -17.15 4.65
C ASP A 20 18.49 -16.50 5.91
N THR A 21 19.30 -15.89 6.78
CA THR A 21 18.82 -15.17 7.99
C THR A 21 18.05 -13.89 7.64
N ILE A 22 18.36 -13.27 6.50
CA ILE A 22 17.71 -12.05 6.06
C ILE A 22 16.51 -12.35 5.17
N ILE A 23 16.59 -13.35 4.29
CA ILE A 23 15.48 -13.89 3.49
C ILE A 23 14.41 -14.50 4.39
N THR A 24 14.77 -15.21 5.47
CA THR A 24 13.77 -15.64 6.47
C THR A 24 13.05 -14.48 7.16
N LYS A 25 13.59 -13.26 7.06
CA LYS A 25 12.98 -12.02 7.58
C LYS A 25 12.38 -11.15 6.48
N THR A 26 12.52 -11.52 5.21
CA THR A 26 12.14 -10.68 4.08
C THR A 26 11.48 -11.52 2.98
N ILE A 27 10.25 -11.15 2.61
CA ILE A 27 9.42 -11.86 1.61
C ILE A 27 9.85 -11.42 0.20
N PHE A 28 11.12 -11.63 -0.16
CA PHE A 28 11.58 -11.40 -1.53
C PHE A 28 11.77 -12.71 -2.25
N ASP A 29 11.76 -12.65 -3.58
CA ASP A 29 12.36 -13.69 -4.40
C ASP A 29 13.85 -13.79 -4.01
N PRO A 30 14.28 -14.90 -3.36
CA PRO A 30 15.67 -15.14 -3.01
C PRO A 30 16.61 -14.98 -4.19
N GLN A 31 16.12 -15.28 -5.39
CA GLN A 31 16.91 -15.29 -6.62
C GLN A 31 17.22 -13.86 -7.10
N GLU A 32 16.26 -12.93 -7.07
CA GLU A 32 16.48 -11.53 -7.48
C GLU A 32 17.49 -10.83 -6.56
N ILE A 33 17.40 -11.07 -5.24
CA ILE A 33 18.40 -10.59 -4.27
C ILE A 33 19.76 -11.22 -4.55
N PHE A 34 19.79 -12.53 -4.78
CA PHE A 34 21.04 -13.25 -5.02
C PHE A 34 21.74 -12.80 -6.30
N GLU A 35 21.00 -12.52 -7.37
CA GLU A 35 21.52 -11.98 -8.63
C GLU A 35 22.12 -10.58 -8.44
N HIS A 36 21.42 -9.70 -7.72
CA HIS A 36 21.94 -8.37 -7.40
C HIS A 36 23.23 -8.46 -6.59
N ILE A 37 23.22 -9.36 -5.62
CA ILE A 37 24.32 -9.57 -4.71
C ILE A 37 25.56 -10.14 -5.43
N THR A 38 25.37 -11.16 -6.27
CA THR A 38 26.48 -11.87 -6.93
C THR A 38 27.20 -11.00 -7.94
N LYS A 39 26.51 -10.01 -8.53
CA LYS A 39 27.10 -9.06 -9.48
C LYS A 39 28.16 -8.16 -8.85
N ASP A 40 27.96 -7.73 -7.60
CA ASP A 40 28.86 -6.78 -6.91
C ASP A 40 29.66 -7.43 -5.75
N TYR A 41 29.48 -8.74 -5.54
CA TYR A 41 30.15 -9.55 -4.51
C TYR A 41 31.68 -9.41 -4.49
N CYS A 42 32.30 -9.22 -5.66
CA CYS A 42 33.76 -9.12 -5.79
C CYS A 42 34.38 -7.94 -5.03
N TYR A 43 33.57 -6.97 -4.59
CA TYR A 43 34.05 -5.74 -3.96
C TYR A 43 33.99 -5.76 -2.42
N ALA A 44 33.30 -6.72 -1.80
CA ALA A 44 33.19 -6.80 -0.35
C ALA A 44 34.38 -7.56 0.25
N SER A 45 35.25 -6.83 0.94
CA SER A 45 36.49 -7.39 1.52
C SER A 45 36.37 -7.78 3.00
N THR A 46 35.37 -7.25 3.73
CA THR A 46 35.13 -7.53 5.15
C THR A 46 33.66 -7.94 5.45
N PRO A 47 33.38 -8.63 6.57
CA PRO A 47 32.01 -8.98 6.98
C PRO A 47 31.09 -7.76 7.17
N ASP A 48 31.60 -6.63 7.66
CA ASP A 48 30.80 -5.42 7.86
C ASP A 48 30.42 -4.76 6.53
N GLN A 49 31.34 -4.72 5.56
CA GLN A 49 31.06 -4.26 4.20
C GLN A 49 30.00 -5.14 3.54
N LEU A 50 30.09 -6.46 3.76
CA LEU A 50 29.14 -7.43 3.25
C LEU A 50 27.74 -7.21 3.83
N LYS A 51 27.65 -6.98 5.15
CA LYS A 51 26.39 -6.67 5.81
C LYS A 51 25.76 -5.38 5.29
N SER A 52 26.55 -4.31 5.13
CA SER A 52 26.08 -3.06 4.53
C SER A 52 25.56 -3.30 3.12
N PHE A 53 26.33 -4.01 2.30
CA PHE A 53 25.97 -4.30 0.91
C PHE A 53 24.68 -5.11 0.78
N VAL A 54 24.43 -6.07 1.66
CA VAL A 54 23.16 -6.81 1.69
C VAL A 54 22.00 -5.89 2.10
N ILE A 55 22.17 -5.05 3.11
CA ILE A 55 21.15 -4.06 3.52
C ILE A 55 20.82 -3.12 2.36
N ASP A 56 21.84 -2.60 1.67
CA ASP A 56 21.68 -1.70 0.53
C ASP A 56 20.99 -2.40 -0.65
N SER A 57 21.34 -3.66 -0.91
CA SER A 57 20.70 -4.48 -1.96
C SER A 57 19.21 -4.70 -1.67
N ILE A 58 18.86 -4.99 -0.42
CA ILE A 58 17.46 -5.16 0.00
C ILE A 58 16.69 -3.86 -0.13
N ALA A 59 17.28 -2.74 0.29
CA ALA A 59 16.66 -1.43 0.13
C ALA A 59 16.42 -1.10 -1.36
N LEU A 60 17.36 -1.46 -2.23
CA LEU A 60 17.22 -1.28 -3.68
C LEU A 60 16.11 -2.15 -4.28
N VAL A 61 16.06 -3.44 -3.94
CA VAL A 61 15.00 -4.34 -4.41
C VAL A 61 13.63 -3.90 -3.90
N ASN A 62 13.53 -3.47 -2.63
CA ASN A 62 12.32 -2.86 -2.09
C ASN A 62 11.90 -1.64 -2.92
N GLN A 63 12.81 -0.70 -3.17
CA GLN A 63 12.50 0.48 -3.98
C GLN A 63 12.00 0.11 -5.38
N LYS A 64 12.62 -0.89 -6.01
CA LYS A 64 12.20 -1.42 -7.31
C LYS A 64 10.75 -1.93 -7.26
N ILE A 65 10.42 -2.84 -6.34
CA ILE A 65 9.06 -3.38 -6.16
C ILE A 65 8.05 -2.26 -5.86
N LEU A 66 8.42 -1.28 -5.04
CA LEU A 66 7.58 -0.15 -4.67
C LEU A 66 7.28 0.82 -5.82
N SER A 67 8.05 0.72 -6.92
CA SER A 67 7.95 1.51 -8.15
C SER A 67 7.32 0.77 -9.33
N GLU A 68 7.26 -0.57 -9.28
CA GLU A 68 6.64 -1.39 -10.32
C GLU A 68 5.11 -1.23 -10.34
N SER A 69 4.57 -1.39 -11.56
CA SER A 69 3.12 -1.42 -11.76
C SER A 69 2.52 -2.69 -11.19
N ILE A 70 1.26 -2.64 -10.75
CA ILE A 70 0.59 -3.83 -10.23
C ILE A 70 0.48 -4.94 -11.28
N LEU A 71 0.36 -4.58 -12.56
CA LEU A 71 0.30 -5.56 -13.65
C LEU A 71 1.61 -6.33 -13.78
N GLU A 72 2.76 -5.64 -13.73
CA GLU A 72 4.09 -6.28 -13.73
C GLU A 72 4.27 -7.18 -12.50
N LEU A 73 3.82 -6.73 -11.33
CA LEU A 73 3.90 -7.52 -10.09
C LEU A 73 3.05 -8.79 -10.17
N CYS A 74 1.82 -8.69 -10.70
CA CYS A 74 0.94 -9.83 -10.91
C CYS A 74 1.54 -10.88 -11.85
N HIS A 75 2.31 -10.47 -12.88
CA HIS A 75 3.03 -11.39 -13.76
C HIS A 75 4.13 -12.19 -13.05
N ARG A 76 4.55 -11.79 -11.84
CA ARG A 76 5.49 -12.59 -11.03
C ARG A 76 4.81 -13.81 -10.41
N PHE A 77 3.48 -13.83 -10.32
CA PHE A 77 2.68 -14.93 -9.78
C PHE A 77 2.26 -15.97 -10.84
N VAL A 78 2.95 -16.04 -11.98
CA VAL A 78 2.58 -16.94 -13.09
C VAL A 78 2.64 -18.44 -12.72
N THR A 79 3.45 -18.82 -11.73
CA THR A 79 3.46 -20.18 -11.19
C THR A 79 2.35 -20.35 -10.17
N HIS A 80 1.41 -21.26 -10.42
CA HIS A 80 0.27 -21.55 -9.54
C HIS A 80 0.77 -21.91 -8.14
N PRO A 81 0.60 -21.02 -7.14
CA PRO A 81 0.95 -21.37 -5.79
C PRO A 81 -0.03 -22.45 -5.30
N GLU A 82 0.42 -23.36 -4.44
CA GLU A 82 -0.45 -24.36 -3.84
C GLU A 82 -1.60 -23.65 -3.09
N ASN A 83 -2.84 -24.09 -3.30
CA ASN A 83 -4.08 -23.56 -2.71
C ASN A 83 -4.69 -22.30 -3.36
N TYR A 84 -4.31 -21.96 -4.58
CA TYR A 84 -4.97 -20.90 -5.35
C TYR A 84 -5.80 -21.46 -6.50
N TYR A 85 -6.93 -20.82 -6.79
CA TYR A 85 -7.63 -21.00 -8.06
C TYR A 85 -6.72 -20.62 -9.22
N THR A 86 -6.99 -21.16 -10.41
CA THR A 86 -6.34 -20.67 -11.63
C THR A 86 -6.69 -19.18 -11.85
N VAL A 87 -5.87 -18.46 -12.62
CA VAL A 87 -6.13 -17.06 -12.98
C VAL A 87 -7.53 -16.90 -13.57
N LYS A 88 -7.90 -17.80 -14.48
CA LYS A 88 -9.20 -17.79 -15.16
C LYS A 88 -10.36 -18.06 -14.20
N GLU A 89 -10.29 -19.10 -13.39
CA GLU A 89 -11.35 -19.41 -12.40
C GLU A 89 -11.53 -18.25 -11.41
N SER A 90 -10.42 -17.65 -10.97
CA SER A 90 -10.48 -16.49 -10.09
C SER A 90 -11.15 -15.30 -10.77
N ALA A 91 -10.87 -15.06 -12.06
CA ALA A 91 -11.49 -13.99 -12.83
C ALA A 91 -12.99 -14.21 -12.99
N GLU A 92 -13.42 -15.44 -13.30
CA GLU A 92 -14.83 -15.80 -13.38
C GLU A 92 -15.56 -15.60 -12.03
N LEU A 93 -14.91 -15.96 -10.91
CA LEU A 93 -15.44 -15.76 -9.56
C LEU A 93 -15.58 -14.27 -9.19
N ILE A 94 -14.57 -13.45 -9.51
CA ILE A 94 -14.64 -11.99 -9.28
C ILE A 94 -15.73 -11.36 -10.17
N GLU A 95 -15.86 -11.77 -11.43
CA GLU A 95 -16.90 -11.27 -12.32
C GLU A 95 -18.31 -11.62 -11.80
N GLU A 96 -18.49 -12.86 -11.33
CA GLU A 96 -19.74 -13.30 -10.71
C GLU A 96 -20.05 -12.51 -9.43
N TRP A 97 -19.05 -12.30 -8.57
CA TRP A 97 -19.18 -11.45 -7.39
C TRP A 97 -19.58 -10.03 -7.77
N CYS A 98 -18.87 -9.40 -8.71
CA CYS A 98 -19.19 -8.05 -9.19
C CYS A 98 -20.63 -7.98 -9.70
N ARG A 99 -21.04 -8.93 -10.55
CA ARG A 99 -22.40 -9.02 -11.09
C ARG A 99 -23.44 -9.16 -9.98
N TYR A 100 -23.18 -9.99 -8.96
CA TYR A 100 -24.07 -10.17 -7.81
C TYR A 100 -24.23 -8.89 -6.98
N GLN A 101 -23.15 -8.12 -6.83
CA GLN A 101 -23.14 -6.83 -6.13
C GLN A 101 -23.66 -5.65 -7.00
N ASN A 102 -24.02 -5.89 -8.27
CA ASN A 102 -24.31 -4.86 -9.28
C ASN A 102 -23.14 -3.88 -9.54
N ILE A 103 -21.91 -4.39 -9.50
CA ILE A 103 -20.68 -3.66 -9.81
C ILE A 103 -20.24 -4.01 -11.24
N ASN A 104 -19.80 -3.00 -11.98
CA ASN A 104 -19.16 -3.22 -13.28
C ASN A 104 -17.74 -3.79 -13.08
N ALA A 105 -17.51 -5.04 -13.50
CA ALA A 105 -16.24 -5.74 -13.29
C ALA A 105 -15.03 -5.03 -13.92
N ALA A 106 -15.20 -4.44 -15.11
CA ALA A 106 -14.15 -3.67 -15.79
C ALA A 106 -13.75 -2.43 -14.98
N GLY A 107 -14.74 -1.65 -14.53
CA GLY A 107 -14.55 -0.48 -13.68
C GLY A 107 -13.93 -0.86 -12.34
N PHE A 108 -14.34 -1.99 -11.76
CA PHE A 108 -13.74 -2.53 -10.55
C PHE A 108 -12.24 -2.81 -10.74
N ALA A 109 -11.86 -3.55 -11.78
CA ALA A 109 -10.46 -3.86 -12.07
C ALA A 109 -9.64 -2.58 -12.34
N LEU A 110 -10.19 -1.64 -13.11
CA LEU A 110 -9.53 -0.36 -13.39
C LEU A 110 -9.32 0.49 -12.12
N ASN A 111 -10.31 0.52 -11.22
CA ASN A 111 -10.21 1.23 -9.95
C ASN A 111 -9.09 0.64 -9.07
N TRP A 112 -8.92 -0.67 -9.06
CA TRP A 112 -7.80 -1.34 -8.38
C TRP A 112 -6.45 -0.94 -8.96
N ILE A 113 -6.31 -0.99 -10.29
CA ILE A 113 -5.06 -0.59 -10.97
C ILE A 113 -4.75 0.88 -10.66
N ASN A 114 -5.72 1.76 -10.83
CA ASN A 114 -5.58 3.19 -10.58
C ASN A 114 -5.17 3.48 -9.12
N CYS A 115 -5.76 2.75 -8.16
CA CYS A 115 -5.44 2.87 -6.75
C CYS A 115 -4.01 2.39 -6.47
N LEU A 116 -3.72 1.14 -6.82
CA LEU A 116 -2.44 0.51 -6.50
C LEU A 116 -1.30 1.22 -7.23
N ASP A 117 -1.47 1.69 -8.46
CA ASP A 117 -0.43 2.43 -9.19
C ASP A 117 -0.44 3.94 -8.92
N ARG A 118 -1.33 4.43 -8.06
CA ARG A 118 -1.45 5.85 -7.68
C ARG A 118 -1.63 6.78 -8.88
N GLN A 119 -2.47 6.36 -9.83
CA GLN A 119 -2.67 7.10 -11.08
C GLN A 119 -3.62 8.30 -10.93
N VAL A 120 -4.38 8.37 -9.84
CA VAL A 120 -5.36 9.43 -9.60
C VAL A 120 -4.85 10.40 -8.53
N LEU A 121 -4.71 11.68 -8.90
CA LEU A 121 -4.24 12.72 -7.99
C LEU A 121 -5.23 12.94 -6.84
N ASN A 122 -4.71 13.08 -5.62
CA ASN A 122 -5.47 13.30 -4.39
C ASN A 122 -6.49 12.21 -4.04
N LYS A 123 -6.47 11.07 -4.75
CA LYS A 123 -7.33 9.92 -4.51
C LYS A 123 -6.50 8.66 -4.51
N ASN A 124 -6.21 8.16 -3.32
CA ASN A 124 -5.26 7.07 -3.12
C ASN A 124 -5.90 5.93 -2.35
N SER A 125 -7.23 5.80 -2.43
CA SER A 125 -7.96 4.88 -1.57
C SER A 125 -9.21 4.28 -2.20
N LEU A 126 -9.50 3.04 -1.82
CA LEU A 126 -10.76 2.35 -2.11
C LEU A 126 -11.48 2.07 -0.81
N TYR A 127 -12.80 2.26 -0.80
CA TYR A 127 -13.63 2.01 0.36
C TYR A 127 -14.63 0.88 0.07
N PHE A 128 -14.71 -0.06 0.99
CA PHE A 128 -15.60 -1.21 0.90
C PHE A 128 -16.45 -1.31 2.17
N GLN A 129 -17.77 -1.30 1.98
CA GLN A 129 -18.73 -1.43 3.07
C GLN A 129 -19.83 -2.42 2.75
N GLY A 130 -20.08 -3.35 3.68
CA GLY A 130 -21.18 -4.29 3.57
C GLY A 130 -21.13 -5.41 4.61
N SER A 131 -21.84 -6.50 4.35
CA SER A 131 -21.93 -7.62 5.29
C SER A 131 -20.56 -8.28 5.54
N PRO A 132 -20.28 -8.81 6.74
CA PRO A 132 -19.08 -9.63 6.99
C PRO A 132 -18.97 -10.82 6.02
N GLU A 133 -20.10 -11.38 5.59
CA GLU A 133 -20.18 -12.50 4.64
C GLU A 133 -20.15 -12.05 3.17
N SER A 134 -19.85 -10.78 2.88
CA SER A 134 -19.71 -10.27 1.50
C SER A 134 -18.44 -10.77 0.79
N GLU A 135 -17.56 -11.46 1.52
CA GLU A 135 -16.27 -11.98 1.05
C GLU A 135 -15.28 -10.90 0.59
N THR A 136 -15.56 -9.65 0.93
CA THR A 136 -14.74 -8.49 0.56
C THR A 136 -13.31 -8.60 1.08
N ILE A 137 -13.12 -9.06 2.32
CA ILE A 137 -11.79 -9.26 2.92
C ILE A 137 -10.99 -10.32 2.15
N SER A 138 -11.64 -11.42 1.75
CA SER A 138 -11.03 -12.51 0.98
C SER A 138 -10.52 -11.98 -0.37
N ILE A 139 -11.35 -11.23 -1.09
CA ILE A 139 -10.99 -10.61 -2.37
C ILE A 139 -9.85 -9.60 -2.20
N ILE A 140 -9.96 -8.69 -1.23
CA ILE A 140 -8.96 -7.65 -0.97
C ILE A 140 -7.61 -8.26 -0.64
N ARG A 141 -7.58 -9.29 0.22
CA ARG A 141 -6.34 -9.97 0.59
C ARG A 141 -5.68 -10.64 -0.61
N SER A 142 -6.44 -11.38 -1.41
CA SER A 142 -5.90 -12.02 -2.62
C SER A 142 -5.30 -11.02 -3.60
N ILE A 143 -5.93 -9.85 -3.79
CA ILE A 143 -5.38 -8.81 -4.66
C ILE A 143 -4.16 -8.14 -4.00
N ALA A 144 -4.22 -7.86 -2.69
CA ALA A 144 -3.12 -7.24 -1.96
C ALA A 144 -1.89 -8.14 -1.86
N GLU A 145 -2.03 -9.45 -1.93
CA GLU A 145 -0.90 -10.40 -2.03
C GLU A 145 -0.04 -10.13 -3.27
N ALA A 146 -0.63 -9.65 -4.38
CA ALA A 146 0.14 -9.23 -5.56
C ALA A 146 1.08 -8.06 -5.27
N CYS A 147 0.76 -7.24 -4.26
CA CYS A 147 1.59 -6.10 -3.87
C CYS A 147 2.86 -6.52 -3.11
N ILE A 148 3.01 -7.82 -2.77
CA ILE A 148 4.10 -8.48 -2.02
C ILE A 148 4.20 -7.98 -0.56
N PHE A 149 4.06 -6.67 -0.34
CA PHE A 149 4.15 -6.01 0.96
C PHE A 149 2.90 -5.16 1.19
N PHE A 150 2.00 -5.63 2.04
CA PHE A 150 0.95 -4.78 2.61
C PHE A 150 1.12 -4.64 4.12
N GLY A 151 0.67 -3.51 4.65
CA GLY A 151 0.49 -3.29 6.09
C GLY A 151 -0.98 -3.42 6.44
N GLU A 152 -1.29 -3.92 7.64
CA GLU A 152 -2.66 -3.97 8.15
C GLU A 152 -2.81 -2.97 9.30
N VAL A 153 -3.93 -2.26 9.33
CA VAL A 153 -4.34 -1.42 10.45
C VAL A 153 -5.73 -1.89 10.87
N ASP A 154 -5.78 -2.55 12.01
CA ASP A 154 -7.01 -3.06 12.59
C ASP A 154 -7.69 -2.05 13.49
N ARG A 155 -8.97 -2.29 13.77
CA ARG A 155 -9.77 -1.54 14.73
C ARG A 155 -9.05 -1.31 16.05
N GLU A 156 -8.42 -2.33 16.61
CA GLU A 156 -7.70 -2.25 17.88
C GLU A 156 -6.46 -1.33 17.80
N THR A 157 -5.87 -1.22 16.61
CA THR A 157 -4.66 -0.42 16.37
C THR A 157 -4.98 1.02 15.98
N THR A 158 -6.17 1.30 15.45
CA THR A 158 -6.55 2.67 15.06
C THR A 158 -6.50 3.68 16.22
N GLY A 159 -6.82 3.28 17.45
CA GLY A 159 -6.67 4.19 18.61
C GLY A 159 -5.23 4.38 19.11
N TYR A 160 -4.26 3.70 18.52
CA TYR A 160 -2.89 3.62 19.03
C TYR A 160 -1.96 4.65 18.38
N THR A 161 -1.08 5.28 19.16
CA THR A 161 -0.12 6.29 18.68
C THR A 161 0.76 5.80 17.53
N TYR A 162 1.07 4.50 17.49
CA TYR A 162 1.92 3.88 16.47
C TYR A 162 1.12 3.01 15.49
N ALA A 163 -0.14 3.35 15.21
CA ALA A 163 -1.02 2.61 14.30
C ALA A 163 -0.38 2.30 12.92
N TRP A 164 0.48 3.20 12.45
CA TRP A 164 1.11 3.12 11.13
C TRP A 164 2.47 2.38 11.13
N GLU A 165 2.92 1.84 12.26
CA GLU A 165 4.25 1.23 12.40
C GLU A 165 4.47 0.08 11.40
N GLU A 166 3.44 -0.73 11.15
CA GLU A 166 3.49 -1.84 10.20
C GLU A 166 3.31 -1.42 8.74
N CYS A 167 2.95 -0.16 8.49
CA CYS A 167 2.67 0.39 7.16
C CYS A 167 3.90 1.03 6.49
N PHE A 168 5.00 1.22 7.22
CA PHE A 168 6.22 1.76 6.63
C PHE A 168 6.80 0.81 5.58
N GLU A 169 7.25 1.37 4.45
CA GLU A 169 7.87 0.64 3.34
C GLU A 169 6.94 -0.41 2.69
N LYS A 170 5.62 -0.25 2.84
CA LYS A 170 4.62 -1.11 2.20
C LYS A 170 4.17 -0.56 0.85
N ARG A 171 3.65 -1.47 0.01
CA ARG A 171 3.07 -1.17 -1.30
C ARG A 171 1.59 -0.82 -1.21
N CYS A 172 0.89 -1.37 -0.22
CA CYS A 172 -0.52 -1.14 0.08
C CYS A 172 -0.74 -1.15 1.60
N ILE A 173 -1.79 -0.45 2.06
CA ILE A 173 -2.29 -0.51 3.44
C ILE A 173 -3.71 -1.06 3.38
N ILE A 174 -4.05 -1.99 4.26
CA ILE A 174 -5.40 -2.49 4.45
C ILE A 174 -5.88 -2.03 5.82
N MET A 175 -6.93 -1.20 5.86
CA MET A 175 -7.55 -0.75 7.10
C MET A 175 -8.83 -1.54 7.34
N ARG A 176 -8.92 -2.28 8.46
CA ARG A 176 -10.10 -3.07 8.82
C ARG A 176 -10.85 -2.44 9.97
N GLU A 177 -12.12 -2.15 9.75
CA GLU A 177 -13.03 -1.56 10.73
C GLU A 177 -12.43 -0.34 11.44
N PRO A 178 -11.91 0.65 10.70
CA PRO A 178 -11.21 1.77 11.31
C PRO A 178 -12.14 2.59 12.21
N ILE A 179 -11.59 3.09 13.31
CA ILE A 179 -12.25 4.09 14.16
C ILE A 179 -11.77 5.47 13.68
N TYR A 180 -12.70 6.30 13.24
CA TYR A 180 -12.40 7.68 12.88
C TYR A 180 -12.52 8.56 14.13
N ASP A 181 -11.37 9.00 14.64
CA ASP A 181 -11.28 9.96 15.74
C ASP A 181 -10.46 11.18 15.36
N GLU A 182 -10.64 12.28 16.11
CA GLU A 182 -9.96 13.55 15.85
C GLU A 182 -8.42 13.43 15.89
N ARG A 183 -7.89 12.49 16.68
CA ARG A 183 -6.43 12.33 16.88
C ARG A 183 -5.75 11.75 15.64
N MET A 184 -6.44 10.86 14.95
CA MET A 184 -5.94 10.26 13.72
C MET A 184 -6.30 11.03 12.46
N PHE A 185 -7.36 11.84 12.53
CA PHE A 185 -8.05 12.35 11.35
C PHE A 185 -7.13 13.15 10.41
N ASP A 186 -6.32 14.06 10.95
CA ASP A 186 -5.45 14.93 10.14
C ASP A 186 -4.44 14.11 9.33
N ASN A 187 -3.74 13.17 9.98
CA ASN A 187 -2.78 12.28 9.32
C ASN A 187 -3.48 11.33 8.35
N LEU A 188 -4.63 10.79 8.75
CA LEU A 188 -5.42 9.88 7.92
C LEU A 188 -5.84 10.56 6.61
N GLN A 189 -6.32 11.81 6.68
CA GLN A 189 -6.75 12.54 5.49
C GLN A 189 -5.59 12.74 4.49
N GLU A 190 -4.39 13.05 4.95
CA GLU A 190 -3.19 13.13 4.09
C GLU A 190 -2.87 11.78 3.44
N ILE A 191 -2.85 10.72 4.24
CA ILE A 191 -2.54 9.35 3.79
C ILE A 191 -3.54 8.90 2.70
N LEU A 192 -4.85 9.12 2.92
CA LEU A 192 -5.90 8.75 1.98
C LEU A 192 -5.87 9.58 0.68
N LYS A 193 -5.37 10.82 0.75
CA LYS A 193 -5.11 11.65 -0.44
C LYS A 193 -3.84 11.20 -1.19
N GLY A 194 -3.01 10.36 -0.58
CA GLY A 194 -1.70 10.00 -1.12
C GLY A 194 -0.67 11.11 -0.94
N VAL A 195 -0.86 11.99 0.05
CA VAL A 195 0.15 12.94 0.50
C VAL A 195 0.93 12.24 1.60
N GLY A 196 2.19 11.90 1.34
CA GLY A 196 3.00 11.19 2.33
C GLY A 196 3.11 12.01 3.62
N SER A 197 3.10 11.33 4.76
CA SER A 197 2.93 11.96 6.08
C SER A 197 3.96 11.45 7.08
N LEU A 198 4.22 12.22 8.14
CA LEU A 198 5.11 11.82 9.23
C LEU A 198 4.31 11.13 10.33
N ALA A 199 4.61 9.86 10.60
CA ALA A 199 3.93 9.07 11.61
C ALA A 199 4.88 8.69 12.77
N PRO A 200 4.38 8.57 14.01
CA PRO A 200 5.17 8.09 15.13
C PRO A 200 5.74 6.68 14.89
N HIS A 201 6.95 6.43 15.36
CA HIS A 201 7.61 5.13 15.27
C HIS A 201 8.34 4.81 16.58
N ARG A 202 8.41 3.54 17.02
CA ARG A 202 8.96 3.25 18.36
C ARG A 202 10.46 3.47 18.46
N GLN A 203 11.19 3.28 17.35
CA GLN A 203 12.65 3.41 17.33
C GLN A 203 13.11 4.81 16.92
N SER A 204 12.20 5.69 16.50
CA SER A 204 12.48 7.04 16.02
C SER A 204 11.26 7.93 16.23
N ILE A 205 11.44 9.16 16.74
CA ILE A 205 10.32 10.05 17.10
C ILE A 205 9.25 10.12 16.00
N LEU A 206 9.67 10.31 14.75
CA LEU A 206 8.82 10.25 13.56
C LEU A 206 9.53 9.46 12.47
N LYS A 207 8.76 8.77 11.62
CA LYS A 207 9.21 8.14 10.38
C LYS A 207 8.27 8.55 9.25
N TYR A 208 8.82 8.75 8.06
CA TYR A 208 8.06 9.16 6.89
C TYR A 208 7.30 7.97 6.29
N LEU A 209 5.97 8.08 6.26
CA LEU A 209 5.08 7.19 5.54
C LEU A 209 4.88 7.76 4.14
N ARG A 210 5.45 7.08 3.14
CA ARG A 210 5.30 7.46 1.73
C ARG A 210 3.83 7.42 1.28
N PRO A 211 3.48 8.10 0.18
CA PRO A 211 2.20 7.90 -0.51
C PRO A 211 1.93 6.41 -0.80
N THR A 212 1.10 5.79 0.02
CA THR A 212 0.84 4.35 -0.02
C THR A 212 -0.66 4.13 -0.18
N PRO A 213 -1.11 3.44 -1.24
CA PRO A 213 -2.52 3.12 -1.47
C PRO A 213 -3.17 2.50 -0.24
N VAL A 214 -4.41 2.91 0.04
CA VAL A 214 -5.17 2.43 1.21
C VAL A 214 -6.47 1.77 0.77
N ILE A 215 -6.70 0.55 1.23
CA ILE A 215 -7.95 -0.18 1.04
C ILE A 215 -8.64 -0.25 2.39
N ILE A 216 -9.85 0.30 2.48
CA ILE A 216 -10.62 0.35 3.72
C ILE A 216 -11.77 -0.65 3.64
N CYS A 217 -11.92 -1.48 4.67
CA CYS A 217 -13.04 -2.40 4.86
C CYS A 217 -13.83 -1.99 6.10
N SER A 218 -15.15 -1.88 6.00
CA SER A 218 -16.02 -1.76 7.17
C SER A 218 -17.33 -2.51 7.03
N ASN A 219 -17.81 -3.09 8.12
CA ASN A 219 -19.10 -3.76 8.18
C ASN A 219 -20.23 -2.81 8.60
N LYS A 220 -19.88 -1.63 9.12
CA LYS A 220 -20.86 -0.67 9.63
C LYS A 220 -21.29 0.30 8.54
N ASN A 221 -22.60 0.53 8.46
CA ASN A 221 -23.12 1.63 7.65
C ASN A 221 -23.08 2.92 8.47
N ASP A 222 -21.89 3.50 8.60
CA ASP A 222 -21.65 4.72 9.37
C ASP A 222 -21.61 5.98 8.45
N TRP A 223 -21.87 5.82 7.15
CA TRP A 223 -21.65 6.85 6.11
C TRP A 223 -22.44 8.14 6.35
N GLU A 224 -23.69 8.02 6.76
CA GLU A 224 -24.56 9.17 7.01
C GLU A 224 -24.33 9.82 8.38
N SER A 225 -23.79 9.06 9.34
CA SER A 225 -23.66 9.47 10.73
C SER A 225 -22.27 9.95 11.13
N ASP A 226 -21.23 9.58 10.39
CA ASP A 226 -19.84 9.92 10.72
C ASP A 226 -19.35 11.13 9.90
N PRO A 227 -19.18 12.31 10.53
CA PRO A 227 -18.72 13.51 9.83
C PRO A 227 -17.28 13.38 9.32
N TYR A 228 -16.45 12.57 9.97
CA TYR A 228 -15.07 12.34 9.54
C TYR A 228 -15.06 11.54 8.23
N LEU A 229 -15.85 10.46 8.15
CA LEU A 229 -15.96 9.65 6.95
C LEU A 229 -16.42 10.47 5.73
N GLN A 230 -17.42 11.34 5.93
CA GLN A 230 -17.90 12.25 4.87
C GLN A 230 -16.79 13.18 4.36
N SER A 231 -15.92 13.66 5.25
CA SER A 231 -14.85 14.59 4.89
C SER A 231 -13.62 13.94 4.24
N ILE A 232 -13.46 12.61 4.33
CA ILE A 232 -12.44 11.85 3.61
C ILE A 232 -12.95 11.20 2.32
N GLN A 233 -14.26 11.23 2.07
CA GLN A 233 -14.88 10.62 0.88
C GLN A 233 -14.26 11.13 -0.43
N SER A 234 -13.88 12.41 -0.49
CA SER A 234 -13.24 13.00 -1.67
C SER A 234 -11.90 12.34 -2.05
N SER A 235 -11.27 11.65 -1.09
CA SER A 235 -10.00 10.95 -1.24
C SER A 235 -10.16 9.53 -1.79
N PHE A 236 -11.40 9.05 -1.93
CA PHE A 236 -11.69 7.74 -2.51
C PHE A 236 -11.73 7.81 -4.03
N ILE A 237 -11.08 6.85 -4.67
CA ILE A 237 -11.25 6.57 -6.10
C ILE A 237 -12.67 6.07 -6.32
N GLU A 238 -13.08 5.08 -5.52
CA GLU A 238 -14.42 4.50 -5.53
C GLU A 238 -14.84 4.03 -4.14
N SER A 239 -16.15 4.02 -3.90
CA SER A 239 -16.78 3.52 -2.67
C SER A 239 -17.81 2.44 -3.02
N TYR A 240 -17.52 1.20 -2.65
CA TYR A 240 -18.41 0.05 -2.82
C TYR A 240 -19.22 -0.15 -1.54
N VAL A 241 -20.43 0.40 -1.50
CA VAL A 241 -21.30 0.41 -0.32
C VAL A 241 -22.44 -0.62 -0.44
N ASP A 242 -23.01 -0.99 0.70
CA ASP A 242 -24.12 -1.95 0.83
C ASP A 242 -23.85 -3.32 0.19
N LEU A 243 -22.59 -3.81 0.28
CA LEU A 243 -22.20 -5.11 -0.23
C LEU A 243 -22.94 -6.25 0.48
N LYS A 244 -23.55 -7.12 -0.30
CA LYS A 244 -24.43 -8.21 0.17
C LYS A 244 -23.62 -9.47 0.47
N PRO A 245 -24.12 -10.36 1.35
CA PRO A 245 -23.53 -11.69 1.56
C PRO A 245 -23.32 -12.47 0.26
N PHE A 246 -22.14 -13.04 0.05
CA PHE A 246 -21.79 -13.86 -1.11
C PHE A 246 -21.07 -15.15 -0.69
N LEU A 247 -21.84 -16.16 -0.31
CA LEU A 247 -21.28 -17.36 0.35
C LEU A 247 -20.41 -18.27 -0.55
N LYS A 248 -20.35 -18.01 -1.86
CA LYS A 248 -19.72 -18.93 -2.83
C LYS A 248 -18.20 -19.07 -2.65
N LEU A 249 -17.52 -18.02 -2.18
CA LEU A 249 -16.06 -18.03 -1.99
C LEU A 249 -15.59 -18.73 -0.70
N ASN A 250 -16.50 -19.05 0.22
CA ASN A 250 -16.13 -19.56 1.54
C ASN A 250 -15.98 -21.09 1.59
N TYR A 251 -16.37 -21.81 0.54
CA TYR A 251 -16.58 -23.27 0.62
C TYR A 251 -15.32 -24.13 0.45
N ASP A 252 -14.32 -23.67 -0.29
CA ASP A 252 -13.26 -24.58 -0.76
C ASP A 252 -11.88 -24.35 -0.14
N HIS A 253 -11.72 -23.41 0.79
CA HIS A 253 -10.43 -22.99 1.39
C HIS A 253 -9.39 -22.47 0.38
N TRP A 254 -9.72 -22.35 -0.90
CA TRP A 254 -8.84 -21.86 -1.95
C TRP A 254 -8.86 -20.33 -2.00
N LEU A 255 -7.69 -19.75 -2.27
CA LEU A 255 -7.53 -18.30 -2.42
C LEU A 255 -7.70 -17.89 -3.89
N LEU A 256 -8.20 -16.68 -4.11
CA LEU A 256 -8.23 -16.10 -5.46
C LEU A 256 -6.80 -15.80 -5.91
N HIS A 257 -6.52 -16.02 -7.19
CA HIS A 257 -5.20 -15.77 -7.75
C HIS A 257 -4.88 -14.26 -7.70
N PRO A 258 -3.69 -13.83 -7.26
CA PRO A 258 -3.36 -12.39 -7.18
C PRO A 258 -3.41 -11.68 -8.53
N ALA A 259 -3.10 -12.39 -9.61
CA ALA A 259 -3.19 -11.89 -10.99
C ALA A 259 -4.62 -11.73 -11.55
N THR A 260 -5.67 -11.95 -10.76
CA THR A 260 -7.05 -11.89 -11.26
C THR A 260 -7.43 -10.52 -11.83
N VAL A 261 -6.91 -9.45 -11.22
CA VAL A 261 -7.16 -8.07 -11.69
C VAL A 261 -6.58 -7.84 -13.09
N VAL A 262 -5.47 -8.52 -13.43
CA VAL A 262 -4.84 -8.42 -14.75
C VAL A 262 -5.76 -8.99 -15.82
N GLU A 263 -6.27 -10.20 -15.61
CA GLU A 263 -7.13 -10.89 -16.59
C GLU A 263 -8.36 -10.03 -16.92
N GLN A 264 -9.03 -9.53 -15.88
CA GLN A 264 -10.19 -8.65 -16.00
C GLN A 264 -9.85 -7.34 -16.72
N ALA A 265 -8.68 -6.75 -16.50
CA ALA A 265 -8.28 -5.55 -17.21
C ALA A 265 -7.95 -5.84 -18.69
N THR A 266 -7.28 -6.95 -18.99
CA THR A 266 -6.87 -7.30 -20.36
C THR A 266 -8.04 -7.62 -21.27
N GLU A 267 -9.06 -8.37 -20.81
CA GLU A 267 -10.25 -8.68 -21.62
C GLU A 267 -11.01 -7.41 -22.04
N ASN A 268 -11.00 -6.38 -21.20
CA ASN A 268 -11.67 -5.12 -21.47
C ASN A 268 -10.88 -4.19 -22.41
N ILE A 269 -9.54 -4.23 -22.34
CA ILE A 269 -8.69 -3.47 -23.27
C ILE A 269 -8.77 -4.05 -24.68
N VAL A 270 -8.79 -5.39 -24.80
CA VAL A 270 -8.88 -6.07 -26.10
C VAL A 270 -10.26 -5.88 -26.74
N SER A 271 -11.34 -6.01 -25.97
CA SER A 271 -12.71 -5.82 -26.49
C SER A 271 -12.99 -4.40 -26.98
N CYS A 272 -12.41 -3.36 -26.36
CA CYS A 272 -12.50 -1.99 -26.86
C CYS A 272 -11.74 -1.76 -28.19
N SER A 273 -10.77 -2.60 -28.52
CA SER A 273 -9.94 -2.45 -29.72
C SER A 273 -10.55 -3.11 -30.97
N GLU A 274 -11.40 -4.13 -30.79
CA GLU A 274 -12.00 -4.87 -31.91
C GLU A 274 -13.20 -4.14 -32.54
N ASP A 275 -13.92 -3.30 -31.79
CA ASP A 275 -15.07 -2.52 -32.30
C ASP A 275 -14.69 -1.32 -33.19
N THR A 276 -13.39 -1.07 -33.41
CA THR A 276 -12.91 0.05 -34.24
C THR A 276 -12.32 -0.37 -35.59
N LEU A 277 -12.30 -1.66 -35.93
CA LEU A 277 -11.53 -2.20 -37.07
C LEU A 277 -12.32 -2.38 -38.39
N GLU A 278 -13.55 -1.88 -38.51
CA GLU A 278 -14.35 -1.95 -39.76
C GLU A 278 -14.63 -0.62 -40.47
N ARG A 279 -13.88 0.46 -40.18
CA ARG A 279 -13.90 1.65 -41.05
C ARG A 279 -12.50 2.18 -41.34
N PRO A 280 -12.04 2.17 -42.60
CA PRO A 280 -10.86 2.94 -42.97
C PRO A 280 -11.24 4.43 -42.85
N MET A 281 -10.80 5.09 -41.78
CA MET A 281 -10.78 6.55 -41.71
C MET A 281 -9.48 7.04 -42.33
N ASP A 282 -9.61 7.78 -43.42
CA ASP A 282 -8.56 8.63 -43.95
C ASP A 282 -8.11 9.62 -42.86
N CYS A 283 -6.84 9.55 -42.48
CA CYS A 283 -6.23 10.43 -41.49
C CYS A 283 -6.02 11.83 -42.10
N GLU A 284 -7.02 12.71 -41.99
CA GLU A 284 -6.75 14.15 -42.03
C GLU A 284 -6.34 14.65 -40.63
N ALA A 285 -5.18 15.31 -40.59
CA ALA A 285 -4.59 15.86 -39.38
C ALA A 285 -5.54 16.89 -38.74
N LEU A 286 -6.06 16.55 -37.57
CA LEU A 286 -6.82 17.45 -36.72
C LEU A 286 -5.86 18.48 -36.10
N VAL A 287 -5.62 19.56 -36.83
CA VAL A 287 -5.08 20.82 -36.29
C VAL A 287 -6.20 21.44 -35.47
N ILE A 288 -6.07 21.38 -34.14
CA ILE A 288 -6.96 22.11 -33.23
C ILE A 288 -6.52 23.58 -33.26
N ASP A 289 -7.10 24.34 -34.19
CA ASP A 289 -7.10 25.81 -34.16
C ASP A 289 -8.07 26.26 -33.05
N ILE A 290 -7.51 26.77 -31.95
CA ILE A 290 -8.29 27.49 -30.94
C ILE A 290 -8.43 28.93 -31.43
N SER A 291 -9.40 29.16 -32.31
CA SER A 291 -9.87 30.51 -32.65
C SER A 291 -10.85 30.97 -31.57
N SER A 292 -10.37 31.82 -30.67
CA SER A 292 -11.17 32.63 -29.77
C SER A 292 -11.67 33.87 -30.52
N ASP A 293 -12.98 34.07 -30.62
CA ASP A 293 -13.53 35.34 -31.10
C ASP A 293 -14.72 35.83 -30.23
N SER A 294 -14.56 37.07 -29.80
CA SER A 294 -15.49 38.09 -29.29
C SER A 294 -16.59 37.73 -28.26
N GLY A 295 -16.85 38.51 -27.21
CA GLY A 295 -16.33 39.82 -26.83
C GLY A 295 -17.07 40.30 -25.58
N ASP A 296 -16.40 41.12 -24.78
CA ASP A 296 -16.98 42.27 -24.10
C ASP A 296 -15.84 43.13 -23.55
N GLU A 297 -15.88 44.40 -23.90
CA GLU A 297 -14.92 45.44 -23.55
C GLU A 297 -14.98 45.72 -22.04
N ILE A 298 -13.83 45.82 -21.37
CA ILE A 298 -13.59 46.78 -20.28
C ILE A 298 -12.08 47.08 -20.21
N GLU A 299 -11.78 48.37 -20.10
CA GLU A 299 -10.50 49.03 -20.23
C GLU A 299 -9.48 48.70 -19.11
N LEU A 300 -8.26 48.39 -19.57
CA LEU A 300 -6.95 48.88 -19.10
C LEU A 300 -6.74 49.16 -17.59
N ASN A 301 -5.87 48.34 -16.98
CA ASN A 301 -4.61 48.84 -16.38
C ASN A 301 -3.65 47.68 -16.05
N ASN A 302 -2.58 47.57 -16.83
CA ASN A 302 -1.36 46.83 -16.49
C ASN A 302 -0.35 47.83 -15.88
N PRO A 303 0.57 47.40 -14.99
CA PRO A 303 1.80 46.80 -15.51
C PRO A 303 2.45 45.67 -14.69
N ILE A 304 2.90 44.66 -15.44
CA ILE A 304 4.29 44.15 -15.51
C ILE A 304 4.90 43.51 -14.25
N ASN A 305 4.99 42.17 -14.22
CA ASN A 305 6.25 41.43 -14.32
C ASN A 305 6.03 39.91 -14.20
N SER A 306 6.16 39.20 -15.33
CA SER A 306 6.38 37.75 -15.38
C SER A 306 7.87 37.50 -15.54
N VAL A 307 8.51 36.83 -14.57
CA VAL A 307 9.83 36.24 -14.73
C VAL A 307 9.67 34.72 -14.76
N SER A 308 10.06 34.17 -15.90
CA SER A 308 10.32 32.75 -16.14
C SER A 308 11.53 32.30 -15.34
N SER A 309 11.48 31.11 -14.72
CA SER A 309 12.65 30.22 -14.65
C SER A 309 12.30 28.83 -14.09
N LEU A 310 12.40 27.84 -14.97
CA LEU A 310 12.90 26.50 -14.65
C LEU A 310 14.17 26.62 -13.78
N VAL A 311 14.21 25.93 -12.65
CA VAL A 311 15.48 25.51 -12.03
C VAL A 311 15.33 24.12 -11.42
N LEU A 312 16.03 23.17 -12.03
CA LEU A 312 16.40 21.88 -11.45
C LEU A 312 17.43 22.12 -10.34
N PHE A 313 17.20 21.57 -9.14
CA PHE A 313 18.25 21.45 -8.12
C PHE A 313 18.41 19.98 -7.71
N PHE A 314 19.51 19.39 -8.17
CA PHE A 314 20.23 18.35 -7.43
C PHE A 314 21.09 19.05 -6.38
N GLY A 315 21.04 18.60 -5.13
CA GLY A 315 21.92 19.07 -4.07
C GLY A 315 21.79 18.24 -2.79
N SER A 316 22.76 17.36 -2.56
CA SER A 316 22.98 16.68 -1.27
C SER A 316 23.22 17.69 -0.14
N PRO A 317 22.74 17.44 1.09
CA PRO A 317 23.20 18.18 2.25
C PRO A 317 24.33 17.43 2.96
N ASN A 318 25.48 18.09 3.08
CA ASN A 318 26.53 17.78 4.05
C ASN A 318 26.17 18.50 5.38
N PRO A 319 26.49 17.94 6.55
CA PRO A 319 25.94 18.39 7.82
C PRO A 319 26.72 19.59 8.36
N ARG A 320 26.00 20.62 8.83
CA ARG A 320 26.54 21.62 9.73
C ARG A 320 25.74 21.60 11.02
N SER A 321 26.46 21.28 12.09
CA SER A 321 26.08 21.41 13.48
C SER A 321 25.85 22.89 13.81
N GLU A 322 24.64 23.22 14.22
CA GLU A 322 24.37 24.42 15.01
C GLU A 322 23.69 24.02 16.31
N ASP A 323 24.32 24.45 17.40
CA ASP A 323 23.92 24.24 18.79
C ASP A 323 22.55 24.83 19.07
N ILE A 324 21.56 23.98 19.37
CA ILE A 324 20.28 24.40 19.93
C ILE A 324 20.37 24.29 21.45
N SER A 325 20.43 25.45 22.08
CA SER A 325 20.26 25.66 23.52
C SER A 325 18.91 25.12 23.99
N VAL A 326 18.97 24.04 24.78
CA VAL A 326 17.84 23.45 25.50
C VAL A 326 17.42 24.41 26.62
N ARG A 327 16.22 24.97 26.53
CA ARG A 327 15.52 25.56 27.69
C ARG A 327 14.76 24.45 28.40
N SER A 328 15.16 24.19 29.64
CA SER A 328 14.48 23.34 30.61
C SER A 328 13.05 23.86 30.86
N MET A 329 12.05 23.05 30.53
CA MET A 329 10.72 23.18 31.11
C MET A 329 10.59 22.16 32.23
N ASP A 330 10.51 22.68 33.45
CA ASP A 330 10.04 21.97 34.62
C ASP A 330 8.55 21.67 34.43
N SER A 331 8.16 20.39 34.43
CA SER A 331 6.76 20.01 34.61
C SER A 331 6.67 18.88 35.64
N ASN A 332 6.00 19.21 36.72
CA ASN A 332 5.74 18.39 37.90
C ASN A 332 5.18 17.01 37.56
N CYS A 333 5.84 15.97 38.06
CA CYS A 333 5.28 14.63 38.17
C CYS A 333 4.21 14.62 39.26
N GLU A 334 2.95 14.49 38.89
CA GLU A 334 1.90 14.00 39.80
C GLU A 334 1.75 12.49 39.63
N THR A 335 2.18 11.77 40.66
CA THR A 335 1.98 10.34 40.89
C THR A 335 0.50 10.05 41.08
N PHE A 336 -0.12 9.27 40.19
CA PHE A 336 -1.41 8.63 40.49
C PHE A 336 -1.16 7.20 40.95
N ALA A 337 -1.51 6.99 42.22
CA ALA A 337 -1.47 5.71 42.90
C ALA A 337 -2.71 4.86 42.55
N ASP A 338 -2.52 3.56 42.71
CA ASP A 338 -3.45 2.46 42.50
C ASP A 338 -4.78 2.59 43.25
N ASP A 339 -5.88 2.24 42.58
CA ASP A 339 -7.13 1.80 43.22
C ASP A 339 -7.73 0.64 42.38
N LEU A 340 -7.37 -0.59 42.74
CA LEU A 340 -8.07 -1.81 42.33
C LEU A 340 -9.14 -2.14 43.38
N PRO A 341 -10.40 -2.42 43.00
CA PRO A 341 -11.39 -2.88 43.95
C PRO A 341 -11.19 -4.37 44.29
N SER A 342 -11.14 -4.62 45.60
CA SER A 342 -11.14 -5.93 46.23
C SER A 342 -12.56 -6.41 46.51
N GLU A 343 -13.00 -7.52 45.90
CA GLU A 343 -14.16 -8.31 46.35
C GLU A 343 -13.84 -9.80 46.08
N SER A 344 -13.45 -10.54 47.12
CA SER A 344 -14.27 -11.29 48.09
C SER A 344 -14.47 -12.74 47.65
N ARG A 345 -13.60 -13.60 48.20
CA ARG A 345 -13.73 -15.06 48.19
C ARG A 345 -14.83 -15.44 49.16
N ASP A 346 -15.88 -16.10 48.66
CA ASP A 346 -16.76 -16.92 49.48
C ASP A 346 -16.51 -18.40 49.18
N GLU A 347 -16.15 -19.10 50.25
CA GLU A 347 -16.00 -20.54 50.35
C GLU A 347 -17.38 -21.22 50.33
N ILE A 348 -17.60 -22.23 49.47
CA ILE A 348 -18.64 -23.24 49.73
C ILE A 348 -18.11 -24.65 49.40
N ASN A 349 -17.74 -25.33 50.49
CA ASN A 349 -17.96 -26.72 50.88
C ASN A 349 -17.98 -27.86 49.84
N ILE A 350 -17.03 -28.76 50.08
CA ILE A 350 -17.01 -30.19 49.78
C ILE A 350 -18.27 -30.90 50.30
N ILE A 351 -18.93 -31.70 49.45
CA ILE A 351 -19.59 -32.96 49.87
C ILE A 351 -19.30 -34.03 48.81
N ASN A 352 -18.67 -35.12 49.26
CA ASN A 352 -18.52 -36.38 48.54
C ASN A 352 -19.86 -37.12 48.43
N SER A 353 -20.17 -37.68 47.26
CA SER A 353 -20.92 -38.93 47.08
C SER A 353 -20.66 -39.48 45.68
#